data_AF-A0A5N5SKB8-F1
#
_entry.id   AF-A0A5N5SKB8-F1
#
_cell.length_a   1.000
_cell.length_b   1.000
_cell.length_c   1.000
_cell.angle_alpha   90.00
_cell.angle_beta   90.00
_cell.angle_gamma   90.00
#
_symmetry.space_group_name_H-M   'P 1'
#
loop_
_entity.id
_entity.type
_entity.pdbx_description
1 polymer ?
#
loop_
_entity_poly.entity_id
_entity_poly.type
_entity_poly.pdbx_seq_one_letter_code
_entity_poly.pdbx_strand_id
1 'polypeptide(L)'
;MVMLGARLWIVICVVFSLFLAILYLHLSTEISQLRSYIFHKGVALGQSGIISFLNDASDLDANQIIIYNRVPKTGSTSFIGLGYSLCAINRFNVIHINTTKNAPTLSLTDQVRFVQNVSFWEEKKPAIYHGHIAFLDFKRFGIAANPIYINMVRKPIERLISYFYFLRYGDDLRPQLVRKRQGDKMVWQMEEEFYNFARDHFHFIKLKTLQKDEQSGIFYDKGKYFSYEKIKPKQL
;
A
#
# COMPACT_ATOMS: atom_id res chain seq x y z
N MET A 1 -17.90 56.76 -33.33
CA MET A 1 -18.49 55.53 -32.77
C MET A 1 -17.49 54.59 -32.07
N VAL A 2 -16.17 54.71 -32.24
CA VAL A 2 -15.19 53.79 -31.62
C VAL A 2 -14.88 54.12 -30.13
N MET A 3 -14.90 55.40 -29.74
CA MET A 3 -14.58 55.82 -28.36
C MET A 3 -15.61 55.43 -27.29
N LEU A 4 -16.87 55.17 -27.67
CA LEU A 4 -17.93 54.82 -26.70
C LEU A 4 -17.78 53.37 -26.22
N GLY A 5 -17.33 52.46 -27.09
CA GLY A 5 -17.10 51.05 -26.75
C GLY A 5 -15.95 50.85 -25.77
N ALA A 6 -14.84 51.58 -25.94
CA ALA A 6 -13.68 51.49 -25.03
C ALA A 6 -14.01 51.92 -23.59
N ARG A 7 -14.86 52.93 -23.42
CA ARG A 7 -15.30 53.38 -22.09
C ARG A 7 -16.20 52.35 -21.39
N LEU A 8 -17.02 51.63 -22.14
CA LEU A 8 -17.87 50.57 -21.59
C LEU A 8 -17.05 49.37 -21.09
N TRP A 9 -16.01 48.96 -21.84
CA TRP A 9 -15.11 47.89 -21.42
C TRP A 9 -14.33 48.21 -20.15
N ILE A 10 -13.87 49.45 -20.00
CA ILE A 10 -13.19 49.90 -18.77
C ILE A 10 -14.14 49.79 -17.57
N VAL A 11 -15.39 50.21 -17.72
CA VAL A 11 -16.39 50.08 -16.64
C VAL A 11 -16.65 48.63 -16.29
N ILE A 12 -16.77 47.72 -17.27
CA ILE A 12 -16.96 46.29 -17.04
C ILE A 12 -15.76 45.68 -16.30
N CYS A 13 -14.53 46.02 -16.69
CA CYS A 13 -13.32 45.53 -16.02
C CYS A 13 -13.23 46.02 -14.57
N VAL A 14 -13.61 47.27 -14.30
CA VAL A 14 -13.63 47.83 -12.94
C VAL A 14 -14.67 47.13 -12.07
N VAL A 15 -15.89 46.91 -12.60
CA VAL A 15 -16.95 46.19 -11.88
C VAL A 15 -16.55 44.74 -11.61
N PHE A 16 -15.93 44.06 -12.58
CA PHE A 16 -15.45 42.69 -12.41
C PHE A 16 -14.32 42.60 -11.36
N SER A 17 -13.38 43.56 -11.36
CA SER A 17 -12.33 43.63 -10.35
C SER A 17 -12.88 43.91 -8.94
N LEU A 18 -13.91 44.76 -8.84
CA LEU A 18 -14.62 45.03 -7.59
C LEU A 18 -15.34 43.77 -7.07
N PHE A 19 -16.00 43.04 -7.97
CA PHE A 19 -16.65 41.78 -7.64
C PHE A 19 -15.64 40.73 -7.13
N LEU A 20 -14.50 40.58 -7.80
CA LEU A 20 -13.42 39.69 -7.36
C LEU A 20 -12.85 40.09 -5.99
N ALA A 21 -12.70 41.39 -5.72
CA ALA A 21 -12.22 41.89 -4.44
C ALA A 21 -13.22 41.60 -3.30
N ILE A 22 -14.52 41.78 -3.55
CA ILE A 22 -15.59 41.44 -2.59
C ILE A 22 -15.61 39.94 -2.32
N LEU A 23 -15.49 39.11 -3.36
CA LEU A 23 -15.43 37.65 -3.23
C LEU A 23 -14.20 37.22 -2.41
N TYR A 24 -13.04 37.84 -2.66
CA TYR A 24 -11.82 37.59 -1.91
C TYR A 24 -11.97 37.96 -0.42
N LEU A 25 -12.56 39.12 -0.13
CA LEU A 25 -12.83 39.56 1.24
C LEU A 25 -13.77 38.60 1.96
N HIS A 26 -14.86 38.16 1.31
CA HIS A 26 -15.79 37.20 1.88
C HIS A 26 -15.11 35.86 2.18
N LEU A 27 -14.33 35.35 1.22
CA LEU A 27 -13.58 34.11 1.43
C LEU A 27 -12.55 34.23 2.57
N SER A 28 -11.88 35.38 2.68
CA SER A 28 -10.94 35.67 3.77
C SER A 28 -11.62 35.69 5.14
N THR A 29 -12.84 36.23 5.22
CA THR A 29 -13.64 36.20 6.46
C THR A 29 -14.06 34.80 6.86
N GLU A 30 -14.53 33.98 5.92
CA GLU A 30 -14.92 32.58 6.17
C GLU A 30 -13.73 31.75 6.65
N ILE A 31 -12.56 31.91 6.02
CA ILE A 31 -11.32 31.21 6.42
C ILE A 31 -10.90 31.63 7.85
N SER A 32 -11.08 32.89 8.21
CA SER A 32 -10.74 33.39 9.55
C SER A 32 -11.67 32.84 10.63
N GLN A 33 -12.97 32.71 10.33
CA GLN A 33 -13.94 32.07 11.20
C GLN A 33 -13.68 30.56 11.35
N LEU A 34 -13.31 29.87 10.27
CA LEU A 34 -12.90 28.46 10.32
C LEU A 34 -11.65 28.27 11.18
N ARG A 35 -10.66 29.16 11.06
CA ARG A 35 -9.43 29.12 11.88
C ARG A 35 -9.72 29.35 13.36
N SER A 36 -10.60 30.30 13.71
CA SER A 36 -10.98 30.52 15.10
C SER A 36 -11.80 29.36 15.67
N TYR A 37 -12.70 28.77 14.89
CA TYR A 37 -13.43 27.56 15.27
C TYR A 37 -12.50 26.38 15.55
N ILE A 38 -11.52 26.14 14.66
CA ILE A 38 -10.51 25.08 14.86
C ILE A 38 -9.65 25.38 16.09
N PHE A 39 -9.23 26.63 16.30
CA PHE A 39 -8.43 27.03 17.45
C PHE A 39 -9.17 26.86 18.78
N HIS A 40 -10.43 27.30 18.87
CA HIS A 40 -11.26 27.11 20.07
C HIS A 40 -11.56 25.63 20.34
N LYS A 41 -11.80 24.83 19.30
CA LYS A 41 -11.96 23.37 19.42
C LYS A 41 -10.65 22.69 19.87
N GLY A 42 -9.50 23.18 19.39
CA GLY A 42 -8.17 22.71 19.79
C GLY A 42 -7.81 23.05 21.24
N VAL A 43 -8.24 24.20 21.76
CA VAL A 43 -8.00 24.60 23.16
C VAL A 43 -8.90 23.84 24.14
N ALA A 44 -10.15 23.52 23.76
CA ALA A 44 -11.06 22.71 24.57
C ALA A 44 -10.52 21.28 24.83
N LEU A 45 -9.74 20.73 23.90
CA LEU A 45 -9.07 19.42 24.00
C LEU A 45 -8.00 19.34 25.12
N GLY A 46 -7.55 20.48 25.68
CA GLY A 46 -6.50 20.53 26.70
C GLY A 46 -6.92 20.05 28.10
N GLN A 47 -8.21 20.12 28.44
CA GLN A 47 -8.75 19.58 29.70
C GLN A 47 -9.50 18.26 29.51
N SER A 48 -9.82 17.89 28.26
CA SER A 48 -10.41 16.60 27.89
C SER A 48 -9.41 15.45 27.87
N GLY A 49 -8.12 15.69 28.12
CA GLY A 49 -7.02 14.76 27.86
C GLY A 49 -7.24 13.34 28.37
N ILE A 50 -7.71 13.08 29.58
CA ILE A 50 -7.82 11.68 30.05
C ILE A 50 -8.98 10.94 29.38
N ILE A 51 -10.12 11.61 29.19
CA ILE A 51 -11.31 11.02 28.52
C ILE A 51 -11.11 10.98 27.00
N SER A 52 -10.46 11.97 26.42
CA SER A 52 -10.08 11.98 25.02
C SER A 52 -9.02 10.94 24.75
N PHE A 53 -8.03 10.70 25.61
CA PHE A 53 -7.04 9.63 25.39
C PHE A 53 -7.67 8.24 25.54
N LEU A 54 -8.65 8.05 26.42
CA LEU A 54 -9.39 6.78 26.52
C LEU A 54 -10.33 6.57 25.33
N ASN A 55 -11.00 7.63 24.86
CA ASN A 55 -11.82 7.58 23.65
C ASN A 55 -10.96 7.45 22.40
N ASP A 56 -9.85 8.17 22.29
CA ASP A 56 -8.89 8.11 21.19
C ASP A 56 -8.18 6.75 21.20
N ALA A 57 -7.85 6.14 22.35
CA ALA A 57 -7.38 4.75 22.40
C ALA A 57 -8.44 3.76 21.91
N SER A 58 -9.71 3.91 22.32
CA SER A 58 -10.81 3.05 21.84
C SER A 58 -11.15 3.26 20.37
N ASP A 59 -10.99 4.48 19.86
CA ASP A 59 -11.27 4.89 18.48
C ASP A 59 -10.08 4.58 17.55
N LEU A 60 -8.84 4.63 18.09
CA LEU A 60 -7.62 4.12 17.46
C LEU A 60 -7.72 2.61 17.25
N ASP A 61 -8.26 1.87 18.23
CA ASP A 61 -8.52 0.43 18.11
C ASP A 61 -9.68 0.15 17.14
N ALA A 62 -10.74 0.97 17.15
CA ALA A 62 -11.89 0.81 16.25
C ALA A 62 -11.54 1.13 14.78
N ASN A 63 -10.65 2.08 14.53
CA ASN A 63 -10.21 2.47 13.19
C ASN A 63 -8.87 1.85 12.76
N GLN A 64 -8.36 0.86 13.50
CA GLN A 64 -7.07 0.29 13.20
C GLN A 64 -7.07 -0.53 11.91
N ILE A 65 -6.11 -0.24 11.04
CA ILE A 65 -5.90 -0.96 9.79
C ILE A 65 -4.52 -1.57 9.80
N ILE A 66 -4.46 -2.88 9.62
CA ILE A 66 -3.23 -3.62 9.43
C ILE A 66 -3.16 -4.10 7.98
N ILE A 67 -2.05 -3.81 7.29
CA ILE A 67 -1.75 -4.39 6.00
C ILE A 67 -0.66 -5.45 6.18
N TYR A 68 -1.06 -6.71 6.03
CA TYR A 68 -0.17 -7.85 5.91
C TYR A 68 0.08 -8.17 4.44
N ASN A 69 1.00 -7.43 3.83
CA ASN A 69 1.43 -7.70 2.47
C ASN A 69 2.36 -8.92 2.45
N ARG A 70 1.76 -10.10 2.42
CA ARG A 70 2.41 -11.39 2.65
C ARG A 70 3.36 -11.83 1.55
N VAL A 71 4.59 -12.17 1.92
CA VAL A 71 5.56 -12.84 1.03
C VAL A 71 5.16 -14.33 0.84
N PRO A 72 5.25 -14.89 -0.39
CA PRO A 72 5.01 -16.32 -0.60
C PRO A 72 6.02 -17.20 0.12
N LYS A 73 5.57 -18.37 0.58
CA LYS A 73 6.41 -19.45 1.15
C LYS A 73 7.16 -19.08 2.45
N THR A 74 6.57 -18.19 3.25
CA THR A 74 7.10 -17.74 4.55
C THR A 74 6.21 -18.12 5.75
N GLY A 75 5.33 -19.12 5.60
CA GLY A 75 4.33 -19.45 6.64
C GLY A 75 3.13 -18.51 6.67
N SER A 76 2.98 -17.66 5.64
CA SER A 76 1.93 -16.65 5.57
C SER A 76 0.50 -17.18 5.59
N THR A 77 0.27 -18.42 5.17
CA THR A 77 -1.06 -19.05 5.22
C THR A 77 -1.45 -19.45 6.64
N SER A 78 -0.51 -19.98 7.42
CA SER A 78 -0.74 -20.33 8.82
C SER A 78 -1.04 -19.09 9.66
N PHE A 79 -0.26 -18.02 9.47
CA PHE A 79 -0.45 -16.76 10.19
C PHE A 79 -1.82 -16.13 9.90
N ILE A 80 -2.24 -16.05 8.63
CA ILE A 80 -3.56 -15.49 8.34
C ILE A 80 -4.71 -16.42 8.75
N GLY A 81 -4.45 -17.73 8.82
CA GLY A 81 -5.39 -18.69 9.41
C GLY A 81 -5.76 -18.30 10.84
N LEU A 82 -4.77 -17.91 11.66
CA LEU A 82 -5.03 -17.35 12.99
C LEU A 82 -5.87 -16.08 12.94
N GLY A 83 -5.58 -15.19 11.99
CA GLY A 83 -6.37 -13.99 11.76
C GLY A 83 -7.86 -14.30 11.54
N TYR A 84 -8.17 -15.25 10.66
CA TYR A 84 -9.55 -15.68 10.41
C TYR A 84 -10.20 -16.37 11.61
N SER A 85 -9.44 -17.12 12.43
CA SER A 85 -9.99 -17.75 13.64
C SER A 85 -10.29 -16.73 14.75
N LEU A 86 -9.51 -15.66 14.85
CA LEU A 86 -9.64 -14.66 15.91
C LEU A 86 -10.55 -13.49 15.56
N CYS A 87 -10.86 -13.28 14.27
CA CYS A 87 -11.60 -12.11 13.80
C CYS A 87 -13.01 -12.01 14.41
N ALA A 88 -13.69 -13.15 14.59
CA ALA A 88 -15.02 -13.19 15.19
C ALA A 88 -15.01 -12.86 16.70
N ILE A 89 -13.99 -13.32 17.41
CA ILE A 89 -13.87 -13.13 18.87
C ILE A 89 -13.48 -11.69 19.18
N ASN A 90 -12.49 -11.18 18.45
CA ASN A 90 -11.90 -9.86 18.70
C ASN A 90 -12.59 -8.74 17.88
N ARG A 91 -13.67 -9.06 17.16
CA ARG A 91 -14.50 -8.12 16.39
C ARG A 91 -13.71 -7.26 15.39
N PHE A 92 -12.85 -7.89 14.60
CA PHE A 92 -12.18 -7.24 13.46
C PHE A 92 -12.47 -8.01 12.16
N ASN A 93 -12.19 -7.39 11.02
CA ASN A 93 -12.38 -7.99 9.71
C ASN A 93 -11.06 -8.49 9.11
N VAL A 94 -11.12 -9.59 8.34
CA VAL A 94 -9.95 -10.09 7.58
C VAL A 94 -10.29 -10.12 6.10
N ILE A 95 -9.56 -9.33 5.31
CA ILE A 95 -9.87 -9.09 3.90
C ILE A 95 -8.70 -9.53 3.03
N HIS A 96 -8.97 -10.45 2.11
CA HIS A 96 -7.98 -10.91 1.13
C HIS A 96 -7.96 -9.99 -0.09
N ILE A 97 -6.78 -9.45 -0.41
CA ILE A 97 -6.54 -8.65 -1.60
C ILE A 97 -6.07 -9.58 -2.72
N ASN A 98 -6.89 -9.71 -3.75
CA ASN A 98 -6.54 -10.42 -4.96
C ASN A 98 -6.05 -9.44 -6.04
N THR A 99 -5.03 -9.84 -6.80
CA THR A 99 -4.48 -9.04 -7.91
C THR A 99 -4.53 -9.85 -9.20
N THR A 100 -4.75 -9.16 -10.31
CA THR A 100 -4.76 -9.78 -11.64
C THR A 100 -3.43 -10.50 -11.88
N LYS A 101 -3.49 -11.80 -12.22
CA LYS A 101 -2.32 -12.67 -12.42
C LYS A 101 -1.37 -12.74 -11.21
N ASN A 102 -1.83 -12.42 -10.00
CA ASN A 102 -1.00 -12.30 -8.80
C ASN A 102 0.16 -11.31 -8.96
N ALA A 103 -0.03 -10.26 -9.76
CA ALA A 103 0.97 -9.22 -9.97
C ALA A 103 1.18 -8.43 -8.66
N PRO A 104 2.42 -8.36 -8.12
CA PRO A 104 2.65 -7.68 -6.85
C PRO A 104 2.49 -6.16 -6.96
N THR A 105 2.79 -5.58 -8.12
CA THR A 105 2.71 -4.14 -8.37
C THR A 105 1.35 -3.79 -8.97
N LEU A 106 0.61 -2.91 -8.29
CA LEU A 106 -0.65 -2.35 -8.77
C LEU A 106 -0.40 -1.22 -9.78
N SER A 107 -1.34 -1.01 -10.72
CA SER A 107 -1.34 0.19 -11.57
C SER A 107 -1.57 1.45 -10.73
N LEU A 108 -1.20 2.64 -11.22
CA LEU A 108 -1.42 3.88 -10.47
C LEU A 108 -2.92 4.07 -10.11
N THR A 109 -3.80 3.80 -11.07
CA THR A 109 -5.26 3.86 -10.86
C THR A 109 -5.72 2.90 -9.77
N ASP A 110 -5.22 1.67 -9.78
CA ASP A 110 -5.56 0.68 -8.75
C ASP A 110 -4.94 1.03 -7.39
N GLN A 111 -3.77 1.66 -7.36
CA GLN A 111 -3.16 2.17 -6.12
C GLN A 111 -4.05 3.24 -5.49
N VAL A 112 -4.53 4.22 -6.27
CA VAL A 112 -5.46 5.26 -5.79
C VAL A 112 -6.74 4.63 -5.25
N ARG A 113 -7.36 3.73 -6.02
CA ARG A 113 -8.60 3.05 -5.60
C ARG A 113 -8.38 2.21 -4.34
N PHE A 114 -7.28 1.48 -4.27
CA PHE A 114 -6.95 0.67 -3.09
C PHE A 114 -6.76 1.54 -1.84
N VAL A 115 -6.03 2.65 -1.95
CA VAL A 115 -5.81 3.59 -0.85
C VAL A 115 -7.13 4.19 -0.38
N GLN A 116 -7.99 4.63 -1.30
CA GLN A 116 -9.32 5.16 -0.98
C GLN A 116 -10.19 4.11 -0.28
N ASN A 117 -10.29 2.91 -0.84
CA ASN A 117 -11.10 1.83 -0.27
C ASN A 117 -10.62 1.42 1.12
N VAL A 118 -9.31 1.32 1.34
CA VAL A 118 -8.77 0.95 2.66
C VAL A 118 -9.00 2.09 3.66
N SER A 119 -8.82 3.34 3.25
CA SER A 119 -8.87 4.49 4.17
C SER A 119 -10.30 4.87 4.57
N PHE A 120 -11.28 4.74 3.67
CA PHE A 120 -12.64 5.28 3.87
C PHE A 120 -13.73 4.21 4.05
N TRP A 121 -13.39 2.92 4.05
CA TRP A 121 -14.38 1.86 4.25
C TRP A 121 -14.63 1.60 5.74
N GLU A 122 -15.38 2.49 6.37
CA GLU A 122 -15.63 2.48 7.83
C GLU A 122 -16.28 1.17 8.33
N GLU A 123 -17.23 0.61 7.58
CA GLU A 123 -17.90 -0.66 7.95
C GLU A 123 -16.96 -1.86 8.08
N LYS A 124 -15.75 -1.78 7.54
CA LYS A 124 -14.76 -2.85 7.60
C LYS A 124 -13.70 -2.61 8.65
N LYS A 125 -13.65 -1.46 9.31
CA LYS A 125 -12.70 -1.20 10.37
C LYS A 125 -13.22 -1.77 11.71
N PRO A 126 -12.33 -2.32 12.56
CA PRO A 126 -10.90 -2.55 12.31
C PRO A 126 -10.68 -3.73 11.36
N ALA A 127 -9.60 -3.69 10.56
CA ALA A 127 -9.35 -4.71 9.53
C ALA A 127 -7.87 -5.10 9.36
N ILE A 128 -7.66 -6.39 9.09
CA ILE A 128 -6.43 -6.94 8.54
C ILE A 128 -6.63 -7.20 7.05
N TYR A 129 -5.99 -6.37 6.22
CA TYR A 129 -5.88 -6.60 4.80
C TYR A 129 -4.65 -7.45 4.51
N HIS A 130 -4.80 -8.58 3.83
CA HIS A 130 -3.68 -9.42 3.45
C HIS A 130 -3.68 -9.76 1.97
N GLY A 131 -2.51 -9.84 1.38
CA GLY A 131 -2.40 -10.22 -0.02
C GLY A 131 -1.00 -10.11 -0.57
N HIS A 132 -0.83 -10.58 -1.80
CA HIS A 132 0.47 -10.57 -2.46
C HIS A 132 0.80 -9.24 -3.15
N ILE A 133 0.56 -8.10 -2.49
CA ILE A 133 0.83 -6.75 -3.02
C ILE A 133 2.19 -6.20 -2.58
N ALA A 134 2.80 -5.33 -3.36
CA ALA A 134 3.98 -4.56 -2.98
C ALA A 134 3.64 -3.56 -1.86
N PHE A 135 4.67 -3.02 -1.21
CA PHE A 135 4.49 -1.91 -0.27
C PHE A 135 3.91 -0.69 -0.99
N LEU A 136 2.95 -0.01 -0.34
CA LEU A 136 2.32 1.19 -0.85
C LEU A 136 2.35 2.27 0.23
N ASP A 137 2.77 3.47 -0.14
CA ASP A 137 2.88 4.59 0.81
C ASP A 137 1.62 5.46 0.71
N PHE A 138 0.71 5.33 1.68
CA PHE A 138 -0.59 6.01 1.66
C PHE A 138 -0.44 7.53 1.75
N LYS A 139 0.63 8.03 2.39
CA LYS A 139 0.97 9.46 2.43
C LYS A 139 1.17 10.07 1.06
N ARG A 140 1.68 9.31 0.08
CA ARG A 140 1.86 9.80 -1.31
C ARG A 140 0.53 10.13 -2.01
N PHE A 141 -0.57 9.63 -1.46
CA PHE A 141 -1.92 9.82 -2.01
C PHE A 141 -2.76 10.77 -1.15
N GLY A 142 -2.15 11.53 -0.25
CA GLY A 142 -2.84 12.53 0.56
C GLY A 142 -3.58 11.99 1.79
N ILE A 143 -3.35 10.72 2.17
CA ILE A 143 -3.90 10.17 3.42
C ILE A 143 -2.97 10.50 4.58
N ALA A 144 -3.53 11.13 5.63
CA ALA A 144 -2.75 11.58 6.80
C ALA A 144 -2.21 10.42 7.64
N ALA A 145 -3.01 9.36 7.83
CA ALA A 145 -2.65 8.18 8.61
C ALA A 145 -2.24 7.02 7.71
N ASN A 146 -1.01 6.51 7.89
CA ASN A 146 -0.60 5.27 7.23
C ASN A 146 -1.14 4.07 8.02
N PRO A 147 -1.63 3.01 7.34
CA PRO A 147 -1.96 1.75 7.99
C PRO A 147 -0.70 1.09 8.56
N ILE A 148 -0.90 0.20 9.53
CA ILE A 148 0.18 -0.56 10.16
C ILE A 148 0.61 -1.66 9.21
N TYR A 149 1.85 -1.59 8.71
CA TYR A 149 2.41 -2.64 7.88
C TYR A 149 3.12 -3.69 8.72
N ILE A 150 2.73 -4.95 8.53
CA ILE A 150 3.42 -6.10 9.10
C ILE A 150 3.84 -7.06 7.98
N ASN A 151 4.88 -7.87 8.24
CA ASN A 151 5.31 -8.86 7.27
C ASN A 151 6.08 -10.02 7.91
N MET A 152 6.26 -11.10 7.16
CA MET A 152 7.10 -12.23 7.53
C MET A 152 7.96 -12.65 6.36
N VAL A 153 9.27 -12.75 6.62
CA VAL A 153 10.28 -13.19 5.65
C VAL A 153 10.88 -14.52 6.08
N ARG A 154 11.52 -15.21 5.14
CA ARG A 154 12.22 -16.49 5.37
C ARG A 154 13.60 -16.41 4.73
N LYS A 155 14.55 -17.23 5.22
CA LYS A 155 15.86 -17.42 4.58
C LYS A 155 15.68 -17.63 3.07
N PRO A 156 16.42 -16.90 2.21
CA PRO A 156 16.16 -16.89 0.76
C PRO A 156 16.21 -18.27 0.10
N ILE A 157 17.23 -19.08 0.41
CA ILE A 157 17.41 -20.42 -0.17
C ILE A 157 16.30 -21.37 0.24
N GLU A 158 15.96 -21.42 1.53
CA GLU A 158 14.86 -22.27 1.99
C GLU A 158 13.50 -21.87 1.40
N ARG A 159 13.27 -20.56 1.23
CA ARG A 159 12.07 -20.04 0.57
C ARG A 159 12.01 -20.50 -0.90
N LEU A 160 13.14 -20.46 -1.60
CA LEU A 160 13.28 -20.92 -2.98
C LEU A 160 13.02 -22.42 -3.10
N ILE A 161 13.61 -23.23 -2.23
CA ILE A 161 13.38 -24.69 -2.16
C ILE A 161 11.90 -24.99 -1.90
N SER A 162 11.30 -24.30 -0.92
CA SER A 162 9.87 -24.44 -0.63
C SER A 162 8.99 -24.07 -1.82
N TYR A 163 9.38 -23.05 -2.59
CA TYR A 163 8.66 -22.64 -3.80
C TYR A 163 8.81 -23.67 -4.93
N PHE A 164 10.01 -24.21 -5.11
CA PHE A 164 10.31 -25.23 -6.12
C PHE A 164 9.44 -26.48 -5.96
N TYR A 165 9.35 -27.01 -4.74
CA TYR A 165 8.53 -28.21 -4.47
C TYR A 165 7.03 -27.91 -4.48
N PHE A 166 6.63 -26.73 -4.02
CA PHE A 166 5.23 -26.28 -4.09
C PHE A 166 4.67 -26.27 -5.51
N LEU A 167 5.45 -25.84 -6.50
CA LEU A 167 5.00 -25.82 -7.90
C LEU A 167 4.76 -27.22 -8.48
N ARG A 168 5.29 -28.28 -7.85
CA ARG A 168 5.20 -29.67 -8.30
C ARG A 168 4.15 -30.45 -7.54
N TYR A 169 4.26 -30.43 -6.22
CA TYR A 169 3.43 -31.25 -5.33
C TYR A 169 2.27 -30.48 -4.71
N GLY A 170 2.24 -29.15 -4.83
CA GLY A 170 1.17 -28.33 -4.28
C GLY A 170 1.30 -28.10 -2.77
N ASP A 171 0.14 -28.02 -2.12
CA ASP A 171 -0.02 -27.83 -0.68
C ASP A 171 -1.12 -28.78 -0.18
N ASP A 172 -1.07 -29.14 1.11
CA ASP A 172 -2.07 -30.02 1.73
C ASP A 172 -3.43 -29.33 1.93
N LEU A 173 -3.47 -28.01 1.73
CA LEU A 173 -4.70 -27.21 1.87
C LEU A 173 -5.63 -27.37 0.67
N ARG A 174 -5.09 -27.77 -0.50
CA ARG A 174 -5.83 -27.95 -1.75
C ARG A 174 -5.30 -29.18 -2.50
N PRO A 175 -5.54 -30.39 -1.98
CA PRO A 175 -4.99 -31.62 -2.52
C PRO A 175 -5.45 -31.92 -3.96
N GLN A 176 -6.66 -31.47 -4.33
CA GLN A 176 -7.26 -31.72 -5.65
C GLN A 176 -6.72 -30.82 -6.78
N LEU A 177 -5.85 -29.84 -6.47
CA LEU A 177 -5.38 -28.88 -7.46
C LEU A 177 -4.13 -29.39 -8.19
N VAL A 178 -4.33 -29.94 -9.40
CA VAL A 178 -3.24 -30.38 -10.27
C VAL A 178 -2.35 -29.20 -10.66
N ARG A 179 -1.04 -29.32 -10.42
CA ARG A 179 -0.08 -28.25 -10.68
C ARG A 179 0.54 -28.39 -12.05
N LYS A 180 0.84 -27.24 -12.68
CA LYS A 180 1.42 -27.20 -14.04
C LYS A 180 2.76 -27.94 -14.18
N ARG A 181 3.50 -28.14 -13.08
CA ARG A 181 4.80 -28.84 -13.06
C ARG A 181 4.72 -30.18 -12.32
N GLN A 182 3.52 -30.71 -12.10
CA GLN A 182 3.30 -32.00 -11.47
C GLN A 182 3.70 -33.13 -12.41
N GLY A 183 4.47 -34.10 -11.91
CA GLY A 183 4.89 -35.29 -12.66
C GLY A 183 6.05 -36.01 -11.96
N ASP A 184 6.08 -37.35 -12.08
CA ASP A 184 7.18 -38.17 -11.61
C ASP A 184 8.38 -38.01 -12.55
N LYS A 185 9.41 -37.33 -12.05
CA LYS A 185 10.69 -37.18 -12.75
C LYS A 185 11.73 -38.01 -12.03
N MET A 186 12.67 -38.55 -12.78
CA MET A 186 13.82 -39.22 -12.20
C MET A 186 14.67 -38.21 -11.40
N VAL A 187 15.37 -38.68 -10.36
CA VAL A 187 16.12 -37.80 -9.44
C VAL A 187 17.08 -36.85 -10.18
N TRP A 188 17.86 -37.35 -11.13
CA TRP A 188 18.80 -36.53 -11.92
C TRP A 188 18.11 -35.41 -12.72
N GLN A 189 16.92 -35.66 -13.28
CA GLN A 189 16.13 -34.64 -13.97
C GLN A 189 15.62 -33.57 -12.99
N MET A 190 15.29 -33.97 -11.75
CA MET A 190 14.89 -33.02 -10.71
C MET A 190 16.05 -32.13 -10.26
N GLU A 191 17.27 -32.69 -10.15
CA GLU A 191 18.48 -31.95 -9.80
C GLU A 191 18.82 -30.91 -10.87
N GLU A 192 18.82 -31.31 -12.15
CA GLU A 192 19.05 -30.40 -13.26
C GLU A 192 17.99 -29.28 -13.32
N GLU A 193 16.72 -29.62 -13.10
CA GLU A 193 15.65 -28.63 -13.03
C GLU A 193 15.78 -27.68 -11.85
N PHE A 194 16.21 -28.17 -10.69
CA PHE A 194 16.46 -27.31 -9.53
C PHE A 194 17.60 -26.34 -9.81
N TYR A 195 18.68 -26.82 -10.42
CA TYR A 195 19.79 -25.97 -10.84
C TYR A 195 19.33 -24.89 -11.82
N ASN A 196 18.62 -25.27 -12.88
CA ASN A 196 18.08 -24.32 -13.86
C ASN A 196 17.11 -23.32 -13.22
N PHE A 197 16.23 -23.78 -12.32
CA PHE A 197 15.31 -22.90 -11.59
C PHE A 197 16.03 -21.89 -10.69
N ALA A 198 17.05 -22.33 -9.96
CA ALA A 198 17.86 -21.46 -9.11
C ALA A 198 18.65 -20.45 -9.94
N ARG A 199 19.22 -20.90 -11.06
CA ARG A 199 19.94 -20.04 -12.03
C ARG A 199 19.01 -18.96 -12.60
N ASP A 200 17.81 -19.34 -13.05
CA ASP A 200 16.84 -18.39 -13.59
C ASP A 200 16.37 -17.39 -12.53
N HIS A 201 16.16 -17.85 -11.29
CA HIS A 201 15.82 -16.97 -10.17
C HIS A 201 16.94 -15.98 -9.86
N PHE A 202 18.20 -16.44 -9.87
CA PHE A 202 19.37 -15.59 -9.69
C PHE A 202 19.46 -14.53 -10.80
N HIS A 203 19.34 -14.92 -12.07
CA HIS A 203 19.36 -13.96 -13.18
C HIS A 203 18.19 -12.98 -13.12
N PHE A 204 17.00 -13.42 -12.74
CA PHE A 204 15.85 -12.55 -12.53
C PHE A 204 16.13 -11.48 -11.47
N ILE A 205 16.67 -11.88 -10.31
CA ILE A 205 17.05 -10.94 -9.24
C ILE A 205 18.17 -10.01 -9.75
N LYS A 206 19.18 -10.55 -10.42
CA LYS A 206 20.32 -9.80 -10.97
C LYS A 206 19.85 -8.72 -11.94
N LEU A 207 18.99 -9.04 -12.91
CA LEU A 207 18.47 -8.07 -13.88
C LEU A 207 17.59 -6.99 -13.24
N LYS A 208 16.89 -7.35 -12.16
CA LYS A 208 16.09 -6.40 -11.38
C LYS A 208 16.93 -5.44 -10.55
N THR A 209 18.03 -5.91 -9.96
CA THR A 209 18.81 -5.17 -8.97
C THR A 209 20.03 -4.47 -9.59
N LEU A 210 20.66 -5.08 -10.59
CA LEU A 210 21.88 -4.57 -11.20
C LEU A 210 21.61 -4.01 -12.59
N GLN A 211 22.39 -3.01 -12.97
CA GLN A 211 22.53 -2.51 -14.33
C GLN A 211 23.94 -2.78 -14.80
N LYS A 212 24.08 -3.17 -16.06
CA LYS A 212 25.39 -3.38 -16.67
C LYS A 212 25.79 -2.08 -17.36
N ASP A 213 26.99 -1.60 -17.09
CA ASP A 213 27.60 -0.57 -17.92
C ASP A 213 28.01 -1.19 -19.26
N GLU A 214 27.52 -0.64 -20.36
CA GLU A 214 27.79 -1.15 -21.70
C GLU A 214 29.25 -0.93 -22.13
N GLN A 215 29.92 0.08 -21.56
CA GLN A 215 31.29 0.43 -21.92
C GLN A 215 32.33 -0.34 -21.11
N SER A 216 32.15 -0.47 -19.79
CA SER A 216 33.10 -1.18 -18.92
C SER A 216 32.75 -2.66 -18.68
N GLY A 217 31.51 -3.06 -18.98
CA GLY A 217 31.02 -4.40 -18.66
C GLY A 217 30.78 -4.66 -17.17
N ILE A 218 31.08 -3.69 -16.30
CA ILE A 218 30.93 -3.76 -14.86
C ILE A 218 29.46 -3.62 -14.49
N PHE A 219 29.01 -4.43 -13.53
CA PHE A 219 27.68 -4.31 -12.96
C PHE A 219 27.69 -3.29 -11.81
N TYR A 220 26.80 -2.33 -11.86
CA TYR A 220 26.51 -1.42 -10.75
C TYR A 220 25.10 -1.71 -10.20
N ASP A 221 24.95 -1.53 -8.89
CA ASP A 221 23.63 -1.56 -8.26
C ASP A 221 22.79 -0.40 -8.84
N LYS A 222 21.52 -0.64 -9.18
CA LYS A 222 20.60 0.39 -9.71
C LYS A 222 20.21 1.46 -8.66
N GLY A 223 21.03 1.65 -7.64
CA GLY A 223 20.69 2.31 -6.37
C GLY A 223 19.89 1.38 -5.47
N LYS A 224 19.48 1.86 -4.29
CA LYS A 224 18.66 1.13 -3.29
C LYS A 224 17.25 0.76 -3.82
N TYR A 225 17.17 0.00 -4.90
CA TYR A 225 16.12 -0.96 -5.14
C TYR A 225 16.33 -2.09 -4.13
N PHE A 226 16.02 -1.79 -2.88
CA PHE A 226 15.52 -2.88 -2.04
C PHE A 226 14.47 -3.58 -2.89
N SER A 227 14.65 -4.89 -3.12
CA SER A 227 13.52 -5.72 -3.48
C SER A 227 12.60 -5.68 -2.26
N TYR A 228 11.85 -4.57 -2.14
CA TYR A 228 10.67 -4.45 -1.32
C TYR A 228 9.69 -5.39 -2.01
N GLU A 229 9.94 -6.70 -1.90
CA GLU A 229 8.96 -7.67 -2.33
C GLU A 229 7.68 -7.20 -1.65
N LYS A 230 7.76 -6.76 -0.37
CA LYS A 230 6.67 -6.20 0.45
C LYS A 230 7.04 -5.34 1.71
N ILE A 231 8.25 -4.79 1.93
CA ILE A 231 8.54 -4.04 3.20
C ILE A 231 9.46 -2.86 2.92
N LYS A 232 9.18 -1.65 3.44
CA LYS A 232 10.13 -0.51 3.43
C LYS A 232 10.72 -0.29 4.84
N PRO A 233 12.06 -0.27 5.03
CA PRO A 233 12.65 0.11 6.31
C PRO A 233 12.44 1.61 6.56
N LYS A 234 12.26 1.99 7.82
CA LYS A 234 12.34 3.41 8.22
C LYS A 234 13.73 3.90 7.84
N GLN A 235 13.82 5.06 7.19
CA GLN A 235 15.11 5.72 7.01
C GLN A 235 15.63 6.03 8.41
N LEU A 236 16.78 5.44 8.77
CA LEU A 236 17.60 5.89 9.89
C LEU A 236 18.25 7.22 9.51
#